data_AF-A0A9D7DFW2-F1
#
_entry.id   AF-A0A9D7DFW2-F1
#
_cell.length_a   1.000
_cell.length_b   1.000
_cell.length_c   1.000
_cell.angle_alpha   90.00
_cell.angle_beta   90.00
_cell.angle_gamma   90.00
#
_symmetry.space_group_name_H-M   'P 1'
#
loop_
_entity.id
_entity.type
_entity.pdbx_description
1 polymer ?
#
loop_
_entity_poly.entity_id
_entity_poly.type
_entity_poly.pdbx_seq_one_letter_code
_entity_poly.pdbx_strand_id
1 'polypeptide(L)'
;MKVLSSLVVIVAPFLAHGQQPFPTYADEGLWSVYRAIMGVPYGTEVIQFSGTTEMCGHTYAIMPSTFAGGWGYFRNEGQRTLFRRTPDCMDREYLAYDYSLAVGDTAYVGIVPTCSPFDTAMVIVSTISSDVYSGVERRKFNLILDWCYSGEPEHFFHPIEWIEGVGCTLHPFYSLQCIVDNCEQFTNLSCYDSSGVALYRVVPNATCHQNIGLDEVANENQAPFTVNSTNDLVQAHYPANFTHGVFRVFDVTGREYVSIRVTSSQTTIRSIALPSAVLLAVLTDDQERRWTTRWLNTP
;
A
#
# COMPACT_ATOMS: atom_id res chain seq x y z
N MET A 1 53.83 -20.29 28.90
CA MET A 1 52.91 -20.94 27.95
C MET A 1 51.93 -19.88 27.46
N LYS A 2 52.16 -19.28 26.28
CA LYS A 2 51.34 -18.19 25.73
C LYS A 2 50.34 -18.81 24.76
N VAL A 3 49.05 -18.74 25.09
CA VAL A 3 47.96 -19.18 24.21
C VAL A 3 47.68 -18.02 23.25
N LEU A 4 48.06 -18.18 21.98
CA LEU A 4 47.61 -17.27 20.91
C LEU A 4 46.13 -17.57 20.64
N SER A 5 45.26 -16.64 20.99
CA SER A 5 43.85 -16.67 20.60
C SER A 5 43.75 -16.06 19.20
N SER A 6 43.65 -16.91 18.17
CA SER A 6 43.44 -16.48 16.79
C SER A 6 41.99 -16.04 16.61
N LEU A 7 41.77 -14.74 16.45
CA LEU A 7 40.50 -14.16 16.04
C LEU A 7 40.26 -14.50 14.56
N VAL A 8 39.37 -15.44 14.29
CA VAL A 8 38.89 -15.72 12.92
C VAL A 8 37.82 -14.68 12.59
N VAL A 9 38.21 -13.64 11.87
CA VAL A 9 37.25 -12.70 11.27
C VAL A 9 36.71 -13.36 10.02
N ILE A 10 35.50 -13.91 10.10
CA ILE A 10 34.75 -14.37 8.94
C ILE A 10 34.28 -13.12 8.20
N VAL A 11 35.08 -12.66 7.23
CA VAL A 11 34.63 -11.70 6.23
C VAL A 11 33.73 -12.48 5.28
N ALA A 12 32.44 -12.57 5.59
CA ALA A 12 31.48 -13.04 4.61
C ALA A 12 31.55 -12.07 3.43
N PRO A 13 31.80 -12.54 2.19
CA PRO A 13 31.66 -11.67 1.04
C PRO A 13 30.20 -11.23 1.05
N PHE A 14 29.98 -9.95 1.32
CA PHE A 14 28.75 -9.27 0.89
C PHE A 14 28.78 -9.35 -0.63
N LEU A 15 28.33 -10.48 -1.17
CA LEU A 15 27.86 -10.56 -2.54
C LEU A 15 26.82 -9.45 -2.60
N ALA A 16 27.18 -8.36 -3.26
CA ALA A 16 26.22 -7.38 -3.74
C ALA A 16 25.30 -8.13 -4.70
N HIS A 17 24.35 -8.89 -4.14
CA HIS A 17 23.18 -9.33 -4.84
C HIS A 17 22.55 -8.02 -5.29
N GLY A 18 22.63 -7.75 -6.59
CA GLY A 18 21.86 -6.67 -7.18
C GLY A 18 20.44 -6.83 -6.66
N GLN A 19 19.93 -5.81 -5.96
CA GLN A 19 18.57 -5.86 -5.47
C GLN A 19 17.67 -6.14 -6.67
N GLN A 20 16.78 -7.12 -6.52
CA GLN A 20 15.75 -7.39 -7.52
C GLN A 20 15.01 -6.07 -7.77
N PRO A 21 14.88 -5.60 -9.03
CA PRO A 21 14.29 -4.30 -9.32
C PRO A 21 12.84 -4.23 -8.82
N PHE A 22 12.11 -5.33 -8.95
CA PHE A 22 10.76 -5.48 -8.47
C PHE A 22 10.57 -6.92 -7.97
N PRO A 23 9.69 -7.17 -6.97
CA PRO A 23 9.46 -8.52 -6.49
C PRO A 23 8.94 -9.46 -7.58
N THR A 24 9.31 -10.73 -7.45
CA THR A 24 8.85 -11.86 -8.26
C THR A 24 7.85 -12.70 -7.49
N TYR A 25 7.26 -13.72 -8.14
CA TYR A 25 6.40 -14.67 -7.44
C TYR A 25 7.13 -15.44 -6.33
N ALA A 26 8.41 -15.73 -6.51
CA ALA A 26 9.21 -16.47 -5.52
C ALA A 26 9.46 -15.70 -4.22
N ASP A 27 9.30 -14.37 -4.25
CA ASP A 27 9.45 -13.51 -3.07
C ASP A 27 8.19 -13.49 -2.20
N GLU A 28 7.10 -14.18 -2.61
CA GLU A 28 5.82 -14.24 -1.89
C GLU A 28 5.32 -12.84 -1.48
N GLY A 29 5.47 -11.89 -2.41
CA GLY A 29 5.17 -10.49 -2.19
C GLY A 29 3.68 -10.23 -1.90
N LEU A 30 3.40 -9.50 -0.83
CA LEU A 30 2.08 -9.02 -0.44
C LEU A 30 2.11 -7.49 -0.36
N TRP A 31 1.27 -6.84 -1.16
CA TRP A 31 1.14 -5.38 -1.18
C TRP A 31 -0.21 -4.97 -0.61
N SER A 32 -0.20 -4.20 0.46
CA SER A 32 -1.40 -3.64 1.07
C SER A 32 -1.62 -2.25 0.52
N VAL A 33 -2.60 -2.11 -0.36
CA VAL A 33 -2.90 -0.88 -1.09
C VAL A 33 -4.17 -0.26 -0.55
N TYR A 34 -4.05 0.93 0.04
CA TYR A 34 -5.20 1.75 0.40
C TYR A 34 -5.90 2.28 -0.84
N ARG A 35 -7.23 2.28 -0.83
CA ARG A 35 -8.08 2.79 -1.90
C ARG A 35 -9.13 3.77 -1.38
N ALA A 36 -9.38 4.81 -2.16
CA ALA A 36 -10.53 5.69 -2.02
C ALA A 36 -11.08 6.06 -3.40
N ILE A 37 -12.41 6.25 -3.50
CA ILE A 37 -13.05 6.75 -4.72
C ILE A 37 -13.81 8.03 -4.37
N MET A 38 -13.59 9.12 -5.11
CA MET A 38 -14.19 10.44 -4.85
C MET A 38 -13.95 10.93 -3.42
N GLY A 39 -12.76 10.65 -2.89
CA GLY A 39 -12.39 10.94 -1.50
C GLY A 39 -13.04 10.04 -0.44
N VAL A 40 -13.93 9.12 -0.83
CA VAL A 40 -14.56 8.14 0.07
C VAL A 40 -13.63 6.92 0.20
N PRO A 41 -13.13 6.60 1.40
CA PRO A 41 -12.30 5.42 1.61
C PRO A 41 -13.06 4.10 1.30
N TYR A 42 -12.46 3.20 0.52
CA TYR A 42 -12.98 1.84 0.28
C TYR A 42 -12.30 0.79 1.15
N GLY A 43 -11.13 1.14 1.71
CA GLY A 43 -10.37 0.29 2.60
C GLY A 43 -8.98 -0.02 2.03
N THR A 44 -8.40 -1.12 2.48
CA THR A 44 -7.11 -1.62 2.00
C THR A 44 -7.30 -2.97 1.37
N GLU A 45 -6.78 -3.13 0.16
CA GLU A 45 -6.72 -4.40 -0.55
C GLU A 45 -5.33 -5.00 -0.41
N VAL A 46 -5.25 -6.31 -0.18
CA VAL A 46 -3.99 -7.06 -0.25
C VAL A 46 -3.88 -7.69 -1.63
N ILE A 47 -2.86 -7.28 -2.37
CA ILE A 47 -2.58 -7.76 -3.72
C ILE A 47 -1.35 -8.68 -3.65
N GLN A 48 -1.36 -9.76 -4.43
CA GLN A 48 -0.24 -10.69 -4.57
C GLN A 48 -0.25 -11.32 -5.96
N PHE A 49 0.91 -11.82 -6.38
CA PHE A 49 0.97 -12.67 -7.57
C PHE A 49 0.25 -14.00 -7.30
N SER A 50 -0.51 -14.48 -8.29
CA SER A 50 -1.27 -15.74 -8.18
C SER A 50 -0.47 -16.97 -8.63
N GLY A 51 0.66 -16.77 -9.30
CA GLY A 51 1.50 -17.84 -9.81
C GLY A 51 2.54 -17.34 -10.81
N THR A 52 3.07 -18.28 -11.59
CA THR A 52 3.94 -17.99 -12.73
C THR A 52 3.43 -18.70 -13.99
N THR A 53 3.81 -18.19 -15.16
CA THR A 53 3.56 -18.83 -16.46
C THR A 53 4.76 -18.67 -17.37
N GLU A 54 4.99 -19.68 -18.22
CA GLU A 54 5.95 -19.61 -19.32
C GLU A 54 5.24 -19.10 -20.58
N MET A 55 5.72 -18.01 -21.17
CA MET A 55 5.21 -17.50 -22.44
C MET A 55 6.27 -16.66 -23.16
N CYS A 56 6.25 -16.68 -24.48
CA CYS A 56 7.18 -15.91 -25.33
C CYS A 56 8.67 -16.15 -24.99
N GLY A 57 9.00 -17.35 -24.49
CA GLY A 57 10.37 -17.73 -24.11
C GLY A 57 10.83 -17.23 -22.73
N HIS A 58 9.92 -16.68 -21.90
CA HIS A 58 10.25 -16.17 -20.57
C HIS A 58 9.22 -16.60 -19.51
N THR A 59 9.68 -16.69 -18.26
CA THR A 59 8.83 -16.86 -17.09
C THR A 59 8.28 -15.51 -16.64
N TYR A 60 6.95 -15.41 -16.46
CA TYR A 60 6.28 -14.24 -15.91
C TYR A 60 5.55 -14.57 -14.62
N ALA A 61 5.58 -13.66 -13.65
CA ALA A 61 4.69 -13.65 -12.50
C ALA A 61 3.30 -13.15 -12.92
N ILE A 62 2.26 -13.87 -12.49
CA ILE A 62 0.88 -13.60 -12.87
C ILE A 62 0.24 -12.70 -11.82
N MET A 63 -0.15 -11.50 -12.23
CA MET A 63 -0.98 -10.60 -11.45
C MET A 63 -2.44 -10.80 -11.87
N PRO A 64 -3.32 -11.36 -11.00
CA PRO A 64 -4.73 -11.49 -11.34
C PRO A 64 -5.35 -10.11 -11.60
N SER A 65 -6.47 -10.09 -12.31
CA SER A 65 -7.18 -8.85 -12.65
C SER A 65 -7.39 -8.01 -11.39
N THR A 66 -6.92 -6.78 -11.47
CA THR A 66 -7.15 -5.75 -10.45
C THR A 66 -8.31 -4.87 -10.93
N PHE A 67 -8.92 -4.09 -10.03
CA PHE A 67 -10.18 -3.35 -10.23
C PHE A 67 -10.51 -2.81 -11.64
N ALA A 68 -9.54 -2.23 -12.37
CA ALA A 68 -9.71 -1.68 -13.72
C ALA A 68 -8.88 -2.38 -14.81
N GLY A 69 -8.03 -3.35 -14.43
CA GLY A 69 -7.05 -3.97 -15.32
C GLY A 69 -7.29 -5.46 -15.39
N GLY A 70 -7.33 -6.00 -16.60
CA GLY A 70 -7.26 -7.45 -16.81
C GLY A 70 -6.00 -8.06 -16.20
N TRP A 71 -5.76 -9.32 -16.50
CA TRP A 71 -4.55 -10.02 -16.04
C TRP A 71 -3.29 -9.25 -16.44
N GLY A 72 -2.31 -9.26 -15.55
CA GLY A 72 -0.97 -8.74 -15.80
C GLY A 72 0.06 -9.83 -15.71
N TYR A 73 1.10 -9.74 -16.51
CA TYR A 73 2.20 -10.69 -16.49
C TYR A 73 3.50 -9.91 -16.39
N PHE A 74 4.23 -10.06 -15.28
CA PHE A 74 5.43 -9.27 -14.98
C PHE A 74 6.68 -10.15 -15.02
N ARG A 75 7.77 -9.61 -15.54
CA ARG A 75 9.10 -10.23 -15.43
C ARG A 75 10.17 -9.17 -15.20
N ASN A 76 11.27 -9.58 -14.62
CA ASN A 76 12.46 -8.74 -14.49
C ASN A 76 13.46 -9.06 -15.59
N GLU A 77 14.12 -8.03 -16.10
CA GLU A 77 15.24 -8.12 -17.04
C GLU A 77 16.34 -7.15 -16.59
N GLY A 78 17.30 -7.66 -15.83
CA GLY A 78 18.33 -6.85 -15.20
C GLY A 78 17.74 -5.88 -14.19
N GLN A 79 17.81 -4.58 -14.48
CA GLN A 79 17.28 -3.49 -13.65
C GLN A 79 15.90 -2.99 -14.11
N ARG A 80 15.32 -3.66 -15.10
CA ARG A 80 14.01 -3.32 -15.68
C ARG A 80 12.98 -4.34 -15.25
N THR A 81 11.76 -3.87 -15.07
CA THR A 81 10.58 -4.71 -14.93
C THR A 81 9.70 -4.45 -16.12
N LEU A 82 9.36 -5.52 -16.82
CA LEU A 82 8.55 -5.52 -18.02
C LEU A 82 7.22 -6.19 -17.72
N PHE A 83 6.17 -5.79 -18.44
CA PHE A 83 4.87 -6.41 -18.28
C PHE A 83 4.08 -6.56 -19.58
N ARG A 84 3.21 -7.56 -19.60
CA ARG A 84 2.22 -7.81 -20.65
C ARG A 84 0.82 -7.84 -20.05
N ARG A 85 -0.19 -7.56 -20.87
CA ARG A 85 -1.62 -7.68 -20.49
C ARG A 85 -2.28 -8.97 -20.96
N THR A 86 -1.66 -9.60 -21.95
CA THR A 86 -2.15 -10.82 -22.58
C THR A 86 -0.99 -11.81 -22.68
N PRO A 87 -1.31 -13.12 -22.81
CA PRO A 87 -0.32 -14.13 -23.11
C PRO A 87 0.04 -14.22 -24.60
N ASP A 88 -0.60 -13.43 -25.47
CA ASP A 88 -0.30 -13.43 -26.90
C ASP A 88 1.05 -12.77 -27.14
N CYS A 89 2.00 -13.50 -27.74
CA CYS A 89 3.34 -13.03 -28.02
C CYS A 89 3.42 -11.95 -29.12
N MET A 90 2.35 -11.79 -29.90
CA MET A 90 2.24 -10.71 -30.89
C MET A 90 1.88 -9.37 -30.25
N ASP A 91 1.31 -9.38 -29.05
CA ASP A 91 1.02 -8.15 -28.31
C ASP A 91 2.31 -7.49 -27.80
N ARG A 92 2.23 -6.20 -27.52
CA ARG A 92 3.36 -5.42 -27.03
C ARG A 92 3.69 -5.78 -25.58
N GLU A 93 4.98 -5.89 -25.29
CA GLU A 93 5.51 -5.86 -23.93
C GLU A 93 5.92 -4.43 -23.58
N TYR A 94 5.56 -4.01 -22.37
CA TYR A 94 5.74 -2.64 -21.89
C TYR A 94 6.75 -2.59 -20.75
N LEU A 95 7.38 -1.44 -20.59
CA LEU A 95 8.16 -1.12 -19.40
C LEU A 95 7.21 -0.78 -18.24
N ALA A 96 7.36 -1.43 -17.09
CA ALA A 96 6.73 -1.02 -15.83
C ALA A 96 7.69 -0.19 -14.98
N TYR A 97 8.94 -0.63 -14.84
CA TYR A 97 9.96 0.03 -14.03
C TYR A 97 11.33 -0.03 -14.70
N ASP A 98 12.16 0.99 -14.52
CA ASP A 98 13.58 0.97 -14.90
C ASP A 98 14.43 1.66 -13.82
N TYR A 99 15.12 0.86 -13.02
CA TYR A 99 16.00 1.35 -11.94
C TYR A 99 17.44 1.56 -12.41
N SER A 100 17.70 1.47 -13.72
CA SER A 100 18.98 1.86 -14.33
C SER A 100 19.04 3.34 -14.75
N LEU A 101 17.90 4.03 -14.74
CA LEU A 101 17.82 5.44 -15.10
C LEU A 101 18.61 6.33 -14.13
N ALA A 102 19.15 7.42 -14.65
CA ALA A 102 19.80 8.49 -13.91
C ALA A 102 18.87 9.70 -13.74
N VAL A 103 19.25 10.62 -12.85
CA VAL A 103 18.54 11.89 -12.69
C VAL A 103 18.55 12.68 -14.01
N GLY A 104 17.37 13.11 -14.45
CA GLY A 104 17.16 13.80 -15.72
C GLY A 104 16.80 12.88 -16.89
N ASP A 105 16.95 11.56 -16.75
CA ASP A 105 16.55 10.61 -17.79
C ASP A 105 15.02 10.55 -17.92
N THR A 106 14.58 10.11 -19.09
CA THR A 106 13.17 9.85 -19.39
C THR A 106 12.97 8.45 -19.94
N ALA A 107 11.78 7.88 -19.71
CA ALA A 107 11.38 6.59 -20.26
C ALA A 107 9.88 6.54 -20.53
N TYR A 108 9.44 5.71 -21.47
CA TYR A 108 8.01 5.45 -21.71
C TYR A 108 7.60 4.16 -21.00
N VAL A 109 6.71 4.29 -20.02
CA VAL A 109 6.13 3.17 -19.25
C VAL A 109 4.74 2.84 -19.76
N GLY A 110 4.33 1.58 -19.70
CA GLY A 110 2.97 1.17 -20.06
C GLY A 110 1.94 1.63 -19.02
N ILE A 111 0.79 2.09 -19.50
CA ILE A 111 -0.36 2.53 -18.69
C ILE A 111 -1.66 2.04 -19.30
N VAL A 112 -2.68 1.81 -18.47
CA VAL A 112 -3.95 1.21 -18.93
C VAL A 112 -4.60 2.06 -20.06
N PRO A 113 -5.03 1.47 -21.19
CA PRO A 113 -5.48 2.24 -22.35
C PRO A 113 -6.79 3.00 -22.11
N THR A 114 -7.58 2.55 -21.13
CA THR A 114 -8.80 3.26 -20.71
C THR A 114 -8.51 4.67 -20.23
N CYS A 115 -7.27 4.93 -19.81
CA CYS A 115 -6.88 6.22 -19.24
C CYS A 115 -5.94 7.00 -20.19
N SER A 116 -5.38 6.37 -21.23
CA SER A 116 -4.62 7.06 -22.29
C SER A 116 -4.79 6.37 -23.65
N PRO A 117 -5.01 7.14 -24.74
CA PRO A 117 -5.09 6.57 -26.08
C PRO A 117 -3.75 5.98 -26.57
N PHE A 118 -2.62 6.30 -25.91
CA PHE A 118 -1.27 5.94 -26.34
C PHE A 118 -0.68 4.73 -25.62
N ASP A 119 -1.44 4.05 -24.74
CA ASP A 119 -1.06 2.89 -23.91
C ASP A 119 0.25 3.00 -23.11
N THR A 120 0.89 4.17 -23.16
CA THR A 120 2.16 4.54 -22.55
C THR A 120 2.11 5.98 -22.04
N ALA A 121 2.94 6.28 -21.04
CA ALA A 121 3.17 7.62 -20.51
C ALA A 121 4.67 7.83 -20.29
N MET A 122 5.12 9.07 -20.36
CA MET A 122 6.53 9.40 -20.12
C MET A 122 6.76 9.58 -18.63
N VAL A 123 7.82 8.99 -18.10
CA VAL A 123 8.35 9.31 -16.78
C VAL A 123 9.63 10.10 -16.92
N ILE A 124 9.84 11.05 -16.01
CA ILE A 124 11.05 11.88 -15.92
C ILE A 124 11.62 11.70 -14.52
N VAL A 125 12.87 11.28 -14.41
CA VAL A 125 13.53 11.08 -13.11
C VAL A 125 13.95 12.43 -12.55
N SER A 126 13.29 12.89 -11.49
CA SER A 126 13.60 14.17 -10.86
C SER A 126 14.76 14.04 -9.88
N THR A 127 14.72 13.05 -8.99
CA THR A 127 15.79 12.79 -8.01
C THR A 127 15.88 11.31 -7.70
N ILE A 128 17.07 10.85 -7.29
CA ILE A 128 17.31 9.52 -6.75
C ILE A 128 17.93 9.69 -5.36
N SER A 129 17.32 9.11 -4.35
CA SER A 129 17.81 9.08 -2.98
C SER A 129 17.96 7.65 -2.49
N SER A 130 18.62 7.47 -1.35
CA SER A 130 18.71 6.19 -0.64
C SER A 130 18.00 6.34 0.70
N ASP A 131 17.04 5.47 0.99
CA ASP A 131 16.26 5.47 2.23
C ASP A 131 16.31 4.07 2.86
N VAL A 132 16.21 4.01 4.19
CA VAL A 132 16.21 2.75 4.94
C VAL A 132 14.78 2.36 5.31
N TYR A 133 14.30 1.26 4.74
CA TYR A 133 12.98 0.70 5.03
C TYR A 133 13.14 -0.62 5.77
N SER A 134 12.62 -0.70 7.01
CA SER A 134 12.74 -1.88 7.86
C SER A 134 14.19 -2.41 8.01
N GLY A 135 15.16 -1.49 8.06
CA GLY A 135 16.59 -1.84 8.17
C GLY A 135 17.28 -2.20 6.86
N VAL A 136 16.57 -2.17 5.72
CA VAL A 136 17.13 -2.41 4.39
C VAL A 136 17.26 -1.06 3.66
N GLU A 137 18.48 -0.73 3.27
CA GLU A 137 18.75 0.42 2.41
C GLU A 137 18.26 0.14 0.98
N ARG A 138 17.48 1.07 0.40
CA ARG A 138 16.90 0.95 -0.93
C ARG A 138 17.00 2.28 -1.67
N ARG A 139 17.20 2.20 -2.99
CA ARG A 139 17.09 3.39 -3.85
C ARG A 139 15.63 3.77 -4.03
N LYS A 140 15.36 5.06 -3.86
CA LYS A 140 14.07 5.69 -4.12
C LYS A 140 14.22 6.69 -5.26
N PHE A 141 13.36 6.56 -6.25
CA PHE A 141 13.29 7.41 -7.43
C PHE A 141 12.06 8.29 -7.28
N ASN A 142 12.24 9.60 -7.22
CA ASN A 142 11.14 10.55 -7.32
C ASN A 142 11.02 10.92 -8.80
N LEU A 143 9.88 10.60 -9.41
CA LEU A 143 9.65 10.82 -10.83
C LEU A 143 8.45 11.74 -11.05
N ILE A 144 8.41 12.34 -12.22
CA ILE A 144 7.25 13.02 -12.76
C ILE A 144 6.68 12.14 -13.86
N LEU A 145 5.43 11.72 -13.71
CA LEU A 145 4.67 11.07 -14.76
C LEU A 145 3.97 12.13 -15.60
N ASP A 146 4.37 12.23 -16.86
CA ASP A 146 3.71 13.03 -17.89
C ASP A 146 2.77 12.14 -18.71
N TRP A 147 1.49 12.31 -18.43
CA TRP A 147 0.42 11.53 -19.03
C TRP A 147 0.04 12.02 -20.43
N CYS A 148 0.16 13.33 -20.66
CA CYS A 148 -0.41 13.99 -21.82
C CYS A 148 0.66 14.16 -22.90
N TYR A 149 0.85 13.11 -23.71
CA TYR A 149 1.52 13.26 -25.00
C TYR A 149 0.56 13.73 -26.11
N SER A 150 -0.66 14.15 -25.79
CA SER A 150 -1.45 15.00 -26.68
C SER A 150 -0.99 16.43 -26.45
N GLY A 151 -0.58 17.16 -27.48
CA GLY A 151 -0.11 18.55 -27.43
C GLY A 151 -1.13 19.60 -26.93
N GLU A 152 -1.97 19.21 -25.98
CA GLU A 152 -2.73 20.06 -25.09
C GLU A 152 -1.75 20.85 -24.21
N PRO A 153 -1.98 22.15 -24.01
CA PRO A 153 -1.07 23.03 -23.28
C PRO A 153 -0.96 22.73 -21.77
N GLU A 154 -1.85 21.89 -21.23
CA GLU A 154 -1.90 21.55 -19.81
C GLU A 154 -1.30 20.16 -19.57
N HIS A 155 0.02 20.12 -19.37
CA HIS A 155 0.69 18.92 -18.91
C HIS A 155 0.26 18.60 -17.47
N PHE A 156 -0.48 17.51 -17.30
CA PHE A 156 -0.78 16.96 -15.97
C PHE A 156 0.41 16.15 -15.47
N PHE A 157 1.33 16.86 -14.81
CA PHE A 157 2.50 16.26 -14.17
C PHE A 157 2.10 15.66 -12.82
N HIS A 158 2.17 14.33 -12.71
CA HIS A 158 1.90 13.63 -11.46
C HIS A 158 3.20 13.16 -10.81
N PRO A 159 3.52 13.61 -9.59
CA PRO A 159 4.66 13.06 -8.87
C PRO A 159 4.37 11.61 -8.49
N ILE A 160 5.30 10.73 -8.79
CA ILE A 160 5.27 9.31 -8.39
C ILE A 160 6.60 8.94 -7.77
N GLU A 161 6.61 7.98 -6.85
CA GLU A 161 7.85 7.46 -6.28
C GLU A 161 7.96 5.97 -6.58
N TRP A 162 9.13 5.54 -7.06
CA TRP A 162 9.48 4.13 -7.18
C TRP A 162 10.54 3.76 -6.15
N ILE A 163 10.35 2.64 -5.47
CA ILE A 163 11.31 2.11 -4.50
C ILE A 163 11.79 0.74 -5.01
N GLU A 164 13.10 0.60 -5.17
CA GLU A 164 13.71 -0.64 -5.67
C GLU A 164 13.35 -1.84 -4.78
N GLY A 165 12.89 -2.92 -5.41
CA GLY A 165 12.42 -4.13 -4.75
C GLY A 165 11.09 -3.97 -4.00
N VAL A 166 10.35 -2.88 -4.24
CA VAL A 166 9.01 -2.64 -3.66
C VAL A 166 8.00 -2.24 -4.74
N GLY A 167 8.37 -1.32 -5.64
CA GLY A 167 7.49 -0.76 -6.68
C GLY A 167 7.09 0.70 -6.45
N CYS A 168 6.02 1.12 -7.11
CA CYS A 168 5.47 2.47 -7.00
C CYS A 168 4.67 2.66 -5.70
N THR A 169 4.87 3.79 -5.01
CA THR A 169 4.16 4.13 -3.77
C THR A 169 2.70 4.51 -3.98
N LEU A 170 2.27 4.89 -5.19
CA LEU A 170 0.85 5.05 -5.50
C LEU A 170 0.16 3.68 -5.65
N HIS A 171 0.70 2.85 -6.55
CA HIS A 171 0.22 1.49 -6.77
C HIS A 171 1.33 0.62 -7.37
N PRO A 172 1.72 -0.52 -6.78
CA PRO A 172 2.84 -1.35 -7.26
C PRO A 172 2.61 -1.94 -8.66
N PHE A 173 1.35 -1.99 -9.11
CA PHE A 173 0.94 -2.40 -10.45
C PHE A 173 0.24 -1.27 -11.21
N TYR A 174 0.68 -0.03 -11.02
CA TYR A 174 0.01 1.15 -11.61
C TYR A 174 -0.16 1.06 -13.14
N SER A 175 0.71 0.31 -13.84
CA SER A 175 0.59 0.06 -15.28
C SER A 175 -0.70 -0.68 -15.71
N LEU A 176 -1.40 -1.28 -14.74
CA LEU A 176 -2.68 -1.98 -14.89
C LEU A 176 -3.85 -1.22 -14.25
N GLN A 177 -3.62 -0.05 -13.65
CA GLN A 177 -4.63 0.71 -12.92
C GLN A 177 -4.76 2.11 -13.50
N CYS A 178 -5.97 2.67 -13.40
CA CYS A 178 -6.17 4.08 -13.65
C CYS A 178 -5.74 4.86 -12.40
N ILE A 179 -4.49 5.31 -12.35
CA ILE A 179 -3.99 6.09 -11.21
C ILE A 179 -4.31 7.60 -11.31
N VAL A 180 -4.88 8.03 -12.43
CA VAL A 180 -5.22 9.44 -12.70
C VAL A 180 -6.60 9.49 -13.35
N ASP A 181 -7.63 9.51 -12.52
CA ASP A 181 -9.00 9.80 -12.97
C ASP A 181 -9.51 11.10 -12.33
N ASN A 182 -8.76 12.20 -12.43
CA ASN A 182 -9.25 13.54 -12.05
C ASN A 182 -10.04 13.61 -10.71
N CYS A 183 -9.48 13.04 -9.63
CA CYS A 183 -10.06 12.94 -8.28
C CYS A 183 -11.01 11.75 -8.02
N GLU A 184 -11.35 10.94 -9.01
CA GLU A 184 -12.26 9.82 -8.82
C GLU A 184 -11.60 8.65 -8.12
N GLN A 185 -10.33 8.33 -8.38
CA GLN A 185 -9.67 7.20 -7.71
C GLN A 185 -8.34 7.61 -7.08
N PHE A 186 -8.14 7.21 -5.83
CA PHE A 186 -6.92 7.41 -5.07
C PHE A 186 -6.43 6.06 -4.58
N THR A 187 -5.16 5.76 -4.87
CA THR A 187 -4.47 4.57 -4.38
C THR A 187 -3.16 4.95 -3.74
N ASN A 188 -2.80 4.27 -2.65
CA ASN A 188 -1.52 4.45 -2.00
C ASN A 188 -1.06 3.12 -1.40
N LEU A 189 0.20 2.75 -1.65
CA LEU A 189 0.84 1.60 -1.04
C LEU A 189 1.05 1.89 0.45
N SER A 190 0.29 1.20 1.29
CA SER A 190 0.42 1.31 2.74
C SER A 190 1.56 0.44 3.27
N CYS A 191 1.75 -0.74 2.68
CA CYS A 191 2.68 -1.75 3.18
C CYS A 191 3.11 -2.71 2.06
N TYR A 192 4.35 -3.19 2.11
CA TYR A 192 4.81 -4.32 1.32
C TYR A 192 5.55 -5.32 2.22
N ASP A 193 5.15 -6.58 2.10
CA ASP A 193 5.68 -7.72 2.83
C ASP A 193 6.21 -8.78 1.84
N SER A 194 7.28 -9.46 2.24
CA SER A 194 7.85 -10.59 1.52
C SER A 194 8.12 -11.70 2.53
N SER A 195 7.47 -12.84 2.34
CA SER A 195 7.57 -14.02 3.21
C SER A 195 7.40 -13.72 4.71
N GLY A 196 6.45 -12.84 5.07
CA GLY A 196 6.13 -12.48 6.45
C GLY A 196 7.03 -11.39 7.05
N VAL A 197 7.93 -10.80 6.27
CA VAL A 197 8.77 -9.68 6.67
C VAL A 197 8.35 -8.43 5.89
N ALA A 198 7.89 -7.41 6.62
CA ALA A 198 7.53 -6.16 6.00
C ALA A 198 8.76 -5.36 5.59
N LEU A 199 8.92 -5.14 4.29
CA LEU A 199 10.04 -4.45 3.68
C LEU A 199 9.76 -2.98 3.39
N TYR A 200 8.50 -2.55 3.45
CA TYR A 200 8.08 -1.16 3.36
C TYR A 200 6.79 -0.92 4.15
N ARG A 201 6.69 0.23 4.83
CA ARG A 201 5.51 0.67 5.60
C ARG A 201 5.43 2.19 5.58
N VAL A 202 4.23 2.72 5.32
CA VAL A 202 3.97 4.17 5.50
C VAL A 202 3.93 4.53 6.98
N VAL A 203 3.31 3.68 7.80
CA VAL A 203 3.19 3.89 9.25
C VAL A 203 4.12 2.93 9.99
N PRO A 204 5.06 3.44 10.82
CA PRO A 204 5.90 2.58 11.65
C PRO A 204 5.05 1.64 12.51
N ASN A 205 5.49 0.37 12.64
CA ASN A 205 4.84 -0.68 13.44
C ASN A 205 3.46 -1.19 12.95
N ALA A 206 2.89 -0.68 11.86
CA ALA A 206 1.71 -1.29 11.23
C ALA A 206 2.08 -2.63 10.55
N THR A 207 1.22 -3.65 10.62
CA THR A 207 1.47 -4.93 9.90
C THR A 207 0.85 -4.89 8.52
N CYS A 208 1.48 -5.50 7.49
CA CYS A 208 0.88 -5.55 6.15
C CYS A 208 -0.44 -6.34 6.11
N HIS A 209 -0.63 -7.27 7.05
CA HIS A 209 -1.88 -8.03 7.21
C HIS A 209 -2.99 -7.30 7.95
N GLN A 210 -2.74 -6.08 8.46
CA GLN A 210 -3.83 -5.25 8.94
C GLN A 210 -4.58 -4.80 7.69
N ASN A 211 -5.71 -5.46 7.41
CA ASN A 211 -6.76 -4.79 6.69
C ASN A 211 -6.99 -3.49 7.46
N ILE A 212 -6.60 -2.36 6.87
CA ILE A 212 -7.28 -1.10 7.13
C ILE A 212 -8.64 -1.18 6.43
N GLY A 213 -9.37 -2.26 6.73
CA GLY A 213 -10.74 -2.48 6.36
C GLY A 213 -11.55 -1.55 7.23
N LEU A 214 -12.33 -0.71 6.57
CA LEU A 214 -13.62 -0.30 7.08
C LEU A 214 -14.43 -1.58 7.14
N ASP A 215 -14.35 -2.33 8.23
CA ASP A 215 -15.40 -3.31 8.48
C ASP A 215 -16.68 -2.51 8.70
N GLU A 216 -17.52 -2.64 7.68
CA GLU A 216 -18.90 -2.21 7.55
C GLU A 216 -19.07 -0.72 7.24
N VAL A 217 -19.15 -0.44 5.93
CA VAL A 217 -20.13 0.52 5.40
C VAL A 217 -21.45 0.18 6.07
N ALA A 218 -21.74 0.87 7.18
CA ALA A 218 -23.09 0.97 7.70
C ALA A 218 -23.92 1.41 6.49
N ASN A 219 -24.95 0.63 6.13
CA ASN A 219 -25.90 0.98 5.07
C ASN A 219 -26.10 2.50 5.08
N GLU A 220 -26.06 3.19 3.94
CA GLU A 220 -26.05 4.68 3.83
C GLU A 220 -27.11 5.41 4.69
N ASN A 221 -28.11 4.69 5.19
CA ASN A 221 -29.16 5.16 6.08
C ASN A 221 -28.87 5.01 7.60
N GLN A 222 -27.70 4.50 8.02
CA GLN A 222 -27.32 4.35 9.42
C GLN A 222 -26.31 5.44 9.80
N ALA A 223 -26.67 6.26 10.78
CA ALA A 223 -25.77 7.27 11.32
C ALA A 223 -24.45 6.62 11.77
N PRO A 224 -23.29 7.12 11.33
CA PRO A 224 -22.01 6.46 11.56
C PRO A 224 -21.64 6.49 13.05
N PHE A 225 -21.11 5.37 13.54
CA PHE A 225 -20.41 5.34 14.82
C PHE A 225 -19.10 6.12 14.67
N THR A 226 -18.94 7.21 15.41
CA THR A 226 -17.73 8.03 15.36
C THR A 226 -17.16 8.24 16.75
N VAL A 227 -15.84 8.35 16.83
CA VAL A 227 -15.12 8.58 18.08
C VAL A 227 -14.11 9.68 17.86
N ASN A 228 -14.10 10.65 18.78
CA ASN A 228 -13.08 11.67 18.89
C ASN A 228 -12.48 11.61 20.29
N SER A 229 -11.23 12.02 20.45
CA SER A 229 -10.61 12.15 21.77
C SER A 229 -9.97 13.53 21.93
N THR A 230 -10.01 14.03 23.16
CA THR A 230 -9.32 15.25 23.58
C THR A 230 -8.76 15.03 24.98
N ASN A 231 -7.45 15.10 25.12
CA ASN A 231 -6.76 14.73 26.37
C ASN A 231 -7.20 13.32 26.84
N ASP A 232 -7.83 13.23 28.02
CA ASP A 232 -8.29 11.97 28.64
C ASP A 232 -9.76 11.61 28.35
N LEU A 233 -10.45 12.41 27.52
CA LEU A 233 -11.87 12.23 27.22
C LEU A 233 -12.05 11.65 25.82
N VAL A 234 -12.79 10.53 25.75
CA VAL A 234 -13.26 9.95 24.50
C VAL A 234 -14.73 10.32 24.33
N GLN A 235 -15.05 11.03 23.26
CA GLN A 235 -16.41 11.33 22.85
C GLN A 235 -16.85 10.34 21.77
N ALA A 236 -17.92 9.61 22.04
CA ALA A 236 -18.51 8.65 21.12
C ALA A 236 -19.89 9.13 20.66
N HIS A 237 -20.12 9.13 19.36
CA HIS A 237 -21.44 9.33 18.76
C HIS A 237 -21.95 7.98 18.28
N TYR A 238 -23.03 7.51 18.88
CA TYR A 238 -23.58 6.20 18.58
C TYR A 238 -24.59 6.23 17.43
N PRO A 239 -24.75 5.12 16.69
CA PRO A 239 -25.83 4.94 15.73
C PRO A 239 -27.21 5.09 16.38
N ALA A 240 -28.19 5.61 15.64
CA ALA A 240 -29.54 5.89 16.17
C ALA A 240 -30.27 4.64 16.71
N ASN A 241 -29.92 3.45 16.22
CA ASN A 241 -30.46 2.15 16.64
C ASN A 241 -29.68 1.50 17.80
N PHE A 242 -28.62 2.14 18.29
CA PHE A 242 -27.91 1.71 19.48
C PHE A 242 -28.67 2.12 20.75
N THR A 243 -28.75 1.23 21.73
CA THR A 243 -29.41 1.53 23.02
C THR A 243 -28.47 1.24 24.19
N HIS A 244 -27.85 0.07 24.21
CA HIS A 244 -26.89 -0.37 25.21
C HIS A 244 -25.97 -1.45 24.63
N GLY A 245 -24.78 -1.57 25.19
CA GLY A 245 -23.78 -2.52 24.71
C GLY A 245 -22.42 -2.36 25.38
N VAL A 246 -21.38 -2.84 24.71
CA VAL A 246 -19.98 -2.75 25.11
C VAL A 246 -19.21 -1.90 24.12
N PHE A 247 -18.50 -0.89 24.62
CA PHE A 247 -17.54 -0.08 23.89
C PHE A 247 -16.13 -0.55 24.23
N ARG A 248 -15.36 -0.92 23.22
CA ARG A 248 -13.98 -1.38 23.33
C ARG A 248 -13.05 -0.52 22.50
N VAL A 249 -11.82 -0.33 22.99
CA VAL A 249 -10.75 0.38 22.28
C VAL A 249 -9.53 -0.51 22.20
N PHE A 250 -8.99 -0.65 21.00
CA PHE A 250 -7.77 -1.41 20.72
C PHE A 250 -6.73 -0.51 20.06
N ASP A 251 -5.44 -0.79 20.28
CA ASP A 251 -4.40 -0.29 19.37
C ASP A 251 -4.31 -1.15 18.10
N VAL A 252 -3.45 -0.72 17.18
CA VAL A 252 -3.17 -1.44 15.93
C VAL A 252 -2.68 -2.88 16.18
N THR A 253 -2.03 -3.17 17.30
CA THR A 253 -1.56 -4.53 17.62
C THR A 253 -2.66 -5.45 18.13
N GLY A 254 -3.87 -4.93 18.34
CA GLY A 254 -5.00 -5.66 18.92
C GLY A 254 -5.01 -5.66 20.44
N ARG A 255 -4.13 -4.89 21.10
CA ARG A 255 -4.16 -4.74 22.56
C ARG A 255 -5.34 -3.86 22.96
N GLU A 256 -6.17 -4.37 23.87
CA GLU A 256 -7.31 -3.65 24.42
C GLU A 256 -6.87 -2.63 25.49
N TYR A 257 -7.33 -1.39 25.40
CA TYR A 257 -7.12 -0.32 26.38
C TYR A 257 -8.38 -0.03 27.20
N VAL A 258 -9.55 -0.12 26.56
CA VAL A 258 -10.85 0.18 27.17
C VAL A 258 -11.81 -0.94 26.82
N SER A 259 -12.58 -1.40 27.79
CA SER A 259 -13.78 -2.21 27.59
C SER A 259 -14.79 -1.87 28.67
N ILE A 260 -15.84 -1.16 28.28
CA ILE A 260 -16.86 -0.67 29.21
C ILE A 260 -18.25 -0.90 28.64
N ARG A 261 -19.24 -1.10 29.53
CA ARG A 261 -20.64 -1.04 29.13
C ARG A 261 -21.07 0.41 28.97
N VAL A 262 -21.75 0.70 27.87
CA VAL A 262 -22.26 2.04 27.54
C VAL A 262 -23.73 2.01 27.16
N THR A 263 -24.43 3.11 27.40
CA THR A 263 -25.78 3.37 26.89
C THR A 263 -25.75 4.45 25.82
N SER A 264 -26.80 4.55 25.00
CA SER A 264 -26.89 5.56 23.93
C SER A 264 -26.85 7.01 24.44
N SER A 265 -27.16 7.24 25.71
CA SER A 265 -27.04 8.54 26.38
C SER A 265 -25.61 8.87 26.86
N GLN A 266 -24.70 7.90 26.93
CA GLN A 266 -23.33 8.09 27.42
C GLN A 266 -22.37 8.47 26.30
N THR A 267 -22.42 9.71 25.85
CA THR A 267 -21.57 10.21 24.75
C THR A 267 -20.13 10.51 25.16
N THR A 268 -19.85 10.58 26.46
CA THR A 268 -18.51 10.87 26.98
C THR A 268 -18.04 9.73 27.86
N ILE A 269 -16.88 9.19 27.52
CA ILE A 269 -16.20 8.10 28.20
C ILE A 269 -14.92 8.67 28.77
N ARG A 270 -14.80 8.68 30.11
CA ARG A 270 -13.50 8.94 30.74
C ARG A 270 -12.60 7.75 30.43
N SER A 271 -11.62 7.98 29.57
CA SER A 271 -10.67 6.95 29.21
C SER A 271 -9.48 6.96 30.16
N ILE A 272 -8.84 5.80 30.29
CA ILE A 272 -7.47 5.71 30.77
C ILE A 272 -6.57 6.30 29.67
N ALA A 273 -5.47 6.95 30.05
CA ALA A 273 -4.48 7.53 29.13
C ALA A 273 -4.27 6.66 27.88
N LEU A 274 -4.83 7.11 26.76
CA LEU A 274 -4.71 6.44 25.47
C LEU A 274 -3.40 6.87 24.80
N PRO A 275 -2.68 5.98 24.11
CA PRO A 275 -1.45 6.35 23.42
C PRO A 275 -1.73 7.31 22.25
N SER A 276 -0.75 8.15 21.91
CA SER A 276 -0.78 8.97 20.69
C SER A 276 -0.60 8.09 19.45
N ALA A 277 -1.67 7.45 19.01
CA ALA A 277 -1.65 6.45 17.95
C ALA A 277 -3.01 6.35 17.23
N VAL A 278 -3.03 5.61 16.13
CA VAL A 278 -4.29 5.15 15.53
C VAL A 278 -4.89 4.08 16.41
N LEU A 279 -6.15 4.26 16.79
CA LEU A 279 -6.91 3.34 17.63
C LEU A 279 -8.14 2.83 16.89
N LEU A 280 -8.60 1.65 17.28
CA LEU A 280 -9.83 1.02 16.79
C LEU A 280 -10.85 0.99 17.92
N ALA A 281 -11.97 1.68 17.74
CA ALA A 281 -13.13 1.55 18.61
C ALA A 281 -14.09 0.51 18.03
N VAL A 282 -14.59 -0.36 18.90
CA VAL A 282 -15.60 -1.37 18.57
C VAL A 282 -16.77 -1.18 19.52
N LEU A 283 -17.95 -0.97 18.95
CA LEU A 283 -19.21 -0.98 19.68
C LEU A 283 -19.93 -2.29 19.36
N THR A 284 -20.39 -2.99 20.39
CA THR A 284 -21.21 -4.20 20.23
C THR A 284 -22.44 -4.08 21.10
N ASP A 285 -23.63 -4.19 20.54
CA ASP A 285 -24.85 -4.19 21.34
C ASP A 285 -25.22 -5.59 21.86
N ASP A 286 -26.29 -5.66 22.64
CA ASP A 286 -26.78 -6.90 23.23
C ASP A 286 -27.39 -7.88 22.19
N GLN A 287 -27.55 -7.46 20.93
CA GLN A 287 -27.94 -8.31 19.80
C GLN A 287 -26.73 -8.76 18.96
N GLU A 288 -25.52 -8.55 19.47
CA GLU A 288 -24.25 -8.83 18.78
C GLU A 288 -24.05 -8.03 17.48
N ARG A 289 -24.83 -6.96 17.26
CA ARG A 289 -24.57 -6.03 16.16
C ARG A 289 -23.31 -5.26 16.48
N ARG A 290 -22.43 -5.14 15.50
CA ARG A 290 -21.11 -4.53 15.64
C ARG A 290 -21.05 -3.24 14.84
N TRP A 291 -20.39 -2.24 15.40
CA TRP A 291 -19.94 -1.06 14.68
C TRP A 291 -18.47 -0.86 14.99
N THR A 292 -17.71 -0.41 14.00
CA THR A 292 -16.30 -0.12 14.18
C THR A 292 -15.97 1.27 13.66
N THR A 293 -15.01 1.93 14.31
CA THR A 293 -14.47 3.20 13.82
C THR A 293 -13.02 3.33 14.22
N ARG A 294 -12.23 4.01 13.40
CA ARG A 294 -10.82 4.28 13.66
C ARG A 294 -10.66 5.77 13.85
N TRP A 295 -9.78 6.15 14.76
CA TRP A 295 -9.41 7.55 14.92
C TRP A 295 -7.95 7.67 15.32
N LEU A 296 -7.35 8.80 14.97
CA LEU A 296 -6.03 9.18 15.47
C LEU A 296 -6.24 9.87 16.82
N ASN A 297 -5.74 9.27 17.89
CA ASN A 297 -5.70 9.92 19.19
C ASN A 297 -4.48 10.86 19.25
N THR A 298 -4.73 12.16 19.34
CA THR A 298 -3.71 13.17 19.66
C THR A 298 -4.04 13.73 21.04
N PRO A 299 -3.33 13.29 22.11
CA PRO A 299 -3.57 13.79 23.46
C PRO A 299 -3.34 15.31 23.56
#